data_AF-A0A6I3LIM9-F1
#
_entry.id   AF-A0A6I3LIM9-F1
#
_cell.length_a   1.000
_cell.length_b   1.000
_cell.length_c   1.000
_cell.angle_alpha   90.00
_cell.angle_beta   90.00
_cell.angle_gamma   90.00
#
_symmetry.space_group_name_H-M   'P 1'
#
loop_
_entity.id
_entity.type
_entity.pdbx_description
1 polymer ?
#
loop_
_entity_poly.entity_id
_entity_poly.type
_entity_poly.pdbx_seq_one_letter_code
_entity_poly.pdbx_strand_id
1 'polypeptide(L)'
;MSFKEDELIELMEKYYRGDKLIDLKTEYRFNLTASELVKLFPPDVHDSSCDYCKENYISYKKVRNQSWRDNTFIFCPNCQHSPENRNCMCDYCIEKREILKEQEITKKKQFVRNKVNYNQALDIDELTLIEKVYLGTLIREGFIENENYIRPLDTFSSPFAPTEIYSKEIIESLFRQGIILLHEDNLEFFNLIDEEQEKYSFNPFKVSWKVNISNIEEEEIINSLLYPNIDLKEDIDDLMKFWKEIAINECIEYLQQNISNVFKMDFISGDIVCLQTNVDF
;
A
#
# COMPACT_ATOMS: atom_id res chain seq x y z
N MET A 1 -3.01 47.85 -11.30
CA MET A 1 -1.83 48.62 -11.75
C MET A 1 -1.23 47.82 -12.89
N SER A 2 -1.18 48.38 -14.10
CA SER A 2 -0.68 47.67 -15.29
C SER A 2 0.50 48.45 -15.84
N PHE A 3 1.69 47.87 -15.76
CA PHE A 3 2.86 48.40 -16.44
C PHE A 3 2.71 48.14 -17.95
N LYS A 4 3.24 49.03 -18.79
CA LYS A 4 3.47 48.67 -20.20
C LYS A 4 4.63 47.68 -20.29
N GLU A 5 4.65 46.88 -21.35
CA GLU A 5 5.65 45.81 -21.53
C GLU A 5 7.09 46.34 -21.51
N ASP A 6 7.35 47.44 -22.23
CA ASP A 6 8.66 48.10 -22.26
C ASP A 6 9.09 48.65 -20.88
N GLU A 7 8.17 49.29 -20.15
CA GLU A 7 8.42 49.84 -18.80
C GLU A 7 8.76 48.72 -17.80
N LEU A 8 8.15 47.54 -17.98
CA LEU A 8 8.37 46.39 -17.12
C LEU A 8 9.73 45.74 -17.36
N ILE A 9 10.21 45.71 -18.61
CA ILE A 9 11.54 45.23 -18.98
C ILE A 9 12.61 46.17 -18.40
N GLU A 10 12.45 47.49 -18.56
CA GLU A 10 13.38 48.47 -17.98
C GLU A 10 13.45 48.39 -16.44
N LEU A 11 12.29 48.23 -15.79
CA LEU A 11 12.21 48.02 -14.34
C LEU A 11 12.90 46.72 -13.91
N MET A 12 12.73 45.63 -14.68
CA MET A 12 13.40 44.35 -14.45
C MET A 12 14.92 44.50 -14.53
N GLU A 13 15.44 45.14 -15.57
CA GLU A 13 16.88 45.37 -15.75
C GLU A 13 17.48 46.17 -14.59
N LYS A 14 16.85 47.28 -14.20
CA LYS A 14 17.28 48.09 -13.05
C LYS A 14 17.27 47.29 -11.75
N TYR A 15 16.21 46.50 -11.53
CA TYR A 15 16.10 45.64 -10.35
C TYR A 15 17.24 44.63 -10.24
N TYR A 16 17.56 43.90 -11.31
CA TYR A 16 18.63 42.89 -11.31
C TYR A 16 20.04 43.49 -11.36
N ARG A 17 20.20 44.73 -11.85
CA ARG A 17 21.47 45.47 -11.86
C ARG A 17 21.96 45.84 -10.46
N GLY A 18 21.05 46.02 -9.51
CA GLY A 18 21.42 46.33 -8.13
C GLY A 18 20.62 47.46 -7.49
N ASP A 19 19.79 48.19 -8.24
CA ASP A 19 19.11 49.40 -7.76
C ASP A 19 18.23 49.11 -6.54
N LYS A 20 18.19 50.05 -5.58
CA LYS A 20 17.46 49.84 -4.32
C LYS A 20 15.97 49.83 -4.61
N LEU A 21 15.26 48.85 -4.03
CA LEU A 21 13.81 48.71 -4.22
C LEU A 21 13.03 49.98 -3.81
N ILE A 22 13.51 50.71 -2.80
CA ILE A 22 12.90 51.97 -2.35
C ILE A 22 12.95 53.05 -3.45
N ASP A 23 14.06 53.12 -4.18
CA ASP A 23 14.26 54.10 -5.24
C ASP A 23 13.36 53.75 -6.43
N LEU A 24 13.31 52.46 -6.81
CA LEU A 24 12.43 51.95 -7.86
C LEU A 24 10.94 52.15 -7.55
N LYS A 25 10.52 51.94 -6.28
CA LYS A 25 9.14 52.21 -5.83
C LYS A 25 8.76 53.66 -6.02
N THR A 26 9.69 54.58 -5.75
CA THR A 26 9.48 56.03 -5.91
C THR A 26 9.41 56.42 -7.39
N GLU A 27 10.35 55.93 -8.20
CA GLU A 27 10.46 56.23 -9.63
C GLU A 27 9.23 55.74 -10.41
N TYR A 28 8.86 54.48 -10.23
CA TYR A 28 7.76 53.83 -10.97
C TYR A 28 6.43 53.87 -10.20
N ARG A 29 6.39 54.53 -9.04
CA ARG A 29 5.19 54.77 -8.21
C ARG A 29 4.38 53.52 -7.89
N PHE A 30 5.04 52.44 -7.47
CA PHE A 30 4.40 51.19 -7.05
C PHE A 30 4.70 50.84 -5.60
N ASN A 31 3.85 50.02 -4.98
CA ASN A 31 4.05 49.54 -3.62
C ASN A 31 3.91 48.02 -3.52
N LEU A 32 4.90 47.30 -4.06
CA LEU A 32 5.00 45.84 -4.03
C LEU A 32 6.23 45.42 -3.24
N THR A 33 6.20 44.24 -2.64
CA THR A 33 7.41 43.57 -2.10
C THR A 33 8.29 43.06 -3.24
N ALA A 34 9.54 42.70 -2.94
CA ALA A 34 10.45 42.12 -3.93
C ALA A 34 9.86 40.84 -4.55
N SER A 35 9.24 39.98 -3.73
CA SER A 35 8.62 38.73 -4.19
C SER A 35 7.39 38.95 -5.06
N GLU A 36 6.59 39.98 -4.78
CA GLU A 36 5.44 40.35 -5.63
C GLU A 36 5.88 41.00 -6.94
N LEU A 37 6.93 41.84 -6.90
CA LEU A 37 7.49 42.48 -8.08
C LEU A 37 8.04 41.45 -9.07
N VAL A 38 8.81 40.48 -8.58
CA VAL A 38 9.44 39.45 -9.41
C VAL A 38 8.41 38.55 -10.13
N LYS A 39 7.23 38.34 -9.56
CA LYS A 39 6.12 37.62 -10.22
C LYS A 39 5.55 38.34 -11.45
N LEU A 40 5.78 39.64 -11.57
CA LEU A 40 5.33 40.41 -12.72
C LEU A 40 6.29 40.31 -13.90
N PHE A 41 7.57 40.00 -13.66
CA PHE A 41 8.56 39.99 -14.72
C PHE A 41 8.32 38.84 -15.72
N PRO A 42 8.62 39.06 -17.01
CA PRO A 42 8.58 37.98 -18.00
C PRO A 42 9.42 36.79 -17.54
N PRO A 43 8.89 35.56 -17.65
CA PRO A 43 9.63 34.37 -17.25
C PRO A 43 10.80 34.09 -18.21
N ASP A 44 11.77 33.32 -17.72
CA ASP A 44 12.82 32.78 -18.59
C ASP A 44 12.25 31.63 -19.42
N VAL A 45 12.42 31.71 -20.74
CA VAL A 45 12.03 30.66 -21.69
C VAL A 45 13.24 29.77 -21.93
N HIS A 46 13.05 28.46 -21.83
CA HIS A 46 14.08 27.45 -22.02
C HIS A 46 13.95 26.81 -23.41
N ASP A 47 15.05 26.34 -23.99
CA ASP A 47 15.05 25.69 -25.31
C ASP A 47 14.42 24.29 -25.29
N SER A 48 14.31 23.68 -24.10
CA SER A 48 13.62 22.40 -23.94
C SER A 48 12.11 22.59 -23.99
N SER A 49 11.44 21.73 -24.77
CA SER A 49 9.99 21.70 -24.90
C SER A 49 9.39 20.62 -24.01
N CYS A 50 8.19 20.85 -23.52
CA CYS A 50 7.42 19.85 -22.82
C CYS A 50 7.04 18.68 -23.73
N ASP A 51 7.22 17.47 -23.20
CA ASP A 51 6.95 16.23 -23.93
C ASP A 51 5.50 16.11 -24.42
N TYR A 52 4.56 16.79 -23.75
CA TYR A 52 3.12 16.66 -23.97
C TYR A 52 2.54 17.84 -24.75
N CYS A 53 2.77 19.06 -24.26
CA CYS A 53 2.21 20.29 -24.85
C CYS A 53 3.07 20.82 -26.02
N LYS A 54 4.32 20.36 -26.15
CA LYS A 54 5.34 20.85 -27.10
C LYS A 54 5.74 22.32 -26.94
N GLU A 55 5.13 23.05 -26.01
CA GLU A 55 5.55 24.39 -25.61
C GLU A 55 6.89 24.36 -24.88
N ASN A 56 7.68 25.41 -25.07
CA ASN A 56 8.92 25.61 -24.35
C ASN A 56 8.66 25.75 -22.85
N TYR A 57 9.52 25.13 -22.04
CA TYR A 57 9.46 25.28 -20.60
C TYR A 57 9.78 26.71 -20.19
N ILE A 58 9.18 27.14 -19.08
CA ILE A 58 9.49 28.43 -18.47
C ILE A 58 9.92 28.27 -17.02
N SER A 59 10.65 29.25 -16.50
CA SER A 59 10.88 29.42 -15.07
C SER A 59 10.63 30.86 -14.65
N TYR A 60 9.99 31.05 -13.49
CA TYR A 60 9.88 32.38 -12.92
C TYR A 60 11.24 32.90 -12.46
N LYS A 61 11.39 34.21 -12.57
CA LYS A 61 12.55 34.94 -12.08
C LYS A 61 12.71 34.75 -10.57
N LYS A 62 13.96 34.76 -10.07
CA LYS A 62 14.26 34.67 -8.63
C LYS A 62 14.40 36.04 -7.99
N VAL A 63 14.06 36.15 -6.71
CA VAL A 63 14.44 37.34 -5.92
C VAL A 63 15.96 37.39 -5.78
N ARG A 64 16.58 38.59 -5.84
CA ARG A 64 18.05 38.76 -5.84
C ARG A 64 18.80 38.02 -4.72
N ASN A 65 18.19 37.90 -3.54
CA ASN A 65 18.81 37.28 -2.36
C ASN A 65 18.22 35.90 -2.05
N GLN A 66 17.56 35.27 -3.01
CA GLN A 66 16.97 33.95 -2.83
C GLN A 66 18.07 32.88 -2.73
N SER A 67 17.88 31.92 -1.83
CA SER A 67 18.88 30.89 -1.56
C SER A 67 19.10 30.01 -2.80
N TRP A 68 20.33 29.55 -3.01
CA TRP A 68 20.66 28.53 -4.02
C TRP A 68 19.90 27.22 -3.81
N ARG A 69 19.41 26.96 -2.58
CA ARG A 69 18.60 25.77 -2.26
C ARG A 69 17.14 25.89 -2.68
N ASP A 70 16.68 27.07 -3.10
CA ASP A 70 15.34 27.27 -3.60
C ASP A 70 15.33 26.89 -5.09
N ASN A 71 14.97 25.64 -5.37
CA ASN A 71 14.90 25.08 -6.72
C ASN A 71 13.89 25.87 -7.57
N THR A 72 14.37 26.48 -8.67
CA THR A 72 13.50 26.95 -9.75
C THR A 72 13.23 25.79 -10.67
N PHE A 73 12.15 25.06 -10.38
CA PHE A 73 11.66 24.06 -11.30
C PHE A 73 11.20 24.74 -12.58
N ILE A 74 11.61 24.21 -13.73
CA ILE A 74 11.02 24.56 -15.01
C ILE A 74 9.64 23.89 -15.13
N PHE A 75 8.70 24.56 -15.80
CA PHE A 75 7.34 24.03 -16.01
C PHE A 75 6.72 24.50 -17.35
N CYS A 76 5.83 23.70 -17.95
CA CYS A 76 5.13 24.08 -19.19
C CYS A 76 4.11 25.17 -18.83
N PRO A 77 4.10 26.33 -19.50
CA PRO A 77 3.12 27.38 -19.22
C PRO A 77 1.68 26.96 -19.56
N ASN A 78 1.52 26.03 -20.50
CA ASN A 78 0.21 25.54 -20.94
C ASN A 78 -0.37 24.46 -20.00
N CYS A 79 0.40 23.42 -19.64
CA CYS A 79 -0.10 22.28 -18.86
C CYS A 79 0.50 22.15 -17.45
N GLN A 80 1.34 23.09 -17.03
CA GLN A 80 2.06 23.08 -15.74
C GLN A 80 2.94 21.85 -15.49
N HIS A 81 3.22 21.05 -16.53
CA HIS A 81 4.09 19.90 -16.43
C HIS A 81 5.52 20.33 -16.04
N SER A 82 6.09 19.68 -15.03
CA SER A 82 7.48 19.89 -14.59
C SER A 82 8.26 18.57 -14.70
N PRO A 83 9.33 18.51 -15.50
CA PRO A 83 10.06 17.26 -15.78
C PRO A 83 10.86 16.75 -14.58
N GLU A 84 11.32 17.66 -13.71
CA GLU A 84 12.08 17.32 -12.50
C GLU A 84 11.16 16.87 -11.34
N ASN A 85 9.86 17.19 -11.42
CA ASN A 85 8.90 16.81 -10.40
C ASN A 85 8.34 15.41 -10.67
N ARG A 86 8.86 14.41 -9.95
CA ARG A 86 8.35 13.02 -10.01
C ARG A 86 6.87 12.89 -9.66
N ASN A 87 6.33 13.82 -8.87
CA ASN A 87 4.93 13.85 -8.44
C ASN A 87 4.15 14.97 -9.15
N CYS A 88 4.48 15.23 -10.43
CA CYS A 88 3.77 16.23 -11.23
C CYS A 88 2.26 15.93 -11.30
N MET A 89 1.45 16.95 -11.05
CA MET A 89 -0.02 16.86 -10.96
C MET A 89 -0.75 17.40 -12.20
N CYS A 90 -0.06 17.55 -13.34
CA CYS A 90 -0.77 17.88 -14.58
C CYS A 90 -1.61 16.69 -15.06
N ASP A 91 -2.69 16.97 -15.78
CA ASP A 91 -3.67 15.97 -16.25
C ASP A 91 -2.99 14.79 -16.95
N TYR A 92 -2.07 15.07 -17.87
CA TYR A 92 -1.33 14.02 -18.59
C TYR A 92 -0.49 13.14 -17.65
N CYS A 93 0.21 13.72 -16.67
CA CYS A 93 1.01 12.93 -15.72
C CYS A 93 0.15 12.14 -14.75
N ILE A 94 -1.06 12.59 -14.45
CA ILE A 94 -2.05 11.84 -13.67
C ILE A 94 -2.53 10.65 -14.50
N GLU A 95 -3.06 10.90 -15.70
CA GLU A 95 -3.57 9.88 -16.61
C GLU A 95 -2.52 8.80 -16.92
N LYS A 96 -1.28 9.22 -17.22
CA LYS A 96 -0.17 8.27 -17.44
C LYS A 96 0.10 7.39 -16.22
N ARG A 97 0.06 7.93 -15.00
CA ARG A 97 0.27 7.15 -13.77
C ARG A 97 -0.89 6.19 -13.53
N GLU A 98 -2.13 6.62 -13.81
CA GLU A 98 -3.32 5.77 -13.72
C GLU A 98 -3.23 4.60 -14.69
N ILE A 99 -2.91 4.86 -15.97
CA ILE A 99 -2.71 3.82 -16.99
C ILE A 99 -1.61 2.83 -16.56
N LEU A 100 -0.46 3.32 -16.08
CA LEU A 100 0.63 2.44 -15.62
C LEU A 100 0.21 1.60 -14.41
N LYS A 101 -0.54 2.19 -13.47
CA LYS A 101 -1.08 1.48 -12.30
C LYS A 101 -2.09 0.41 -12.71
N GLU A 102 -2.99 0.71 -13.63
CA GLU A 102 -3.96 -0.26 -14.17
C GLU A 102 -3.27 -1.40 -14.90
N GLN A 103 -2.23 -1.10 -15.69
CA GLN A 103 -1.41 -2.12 -16.34
C GLN A 103 -0.69 -3.01 -15.33
N GLU A 104 -0.14 -2.45 -14.26
CA GLU A 104 0.50 -3.21 -13.18
C GLU A 104 -0.50 -4.12 -12.47
N ILE A 105 -1.67 -3.60 -12.10
CA ILE A 105 -2.75 -4.37 -11.46
C ILE A 105 -3.20 -5.51 -12.37
N THR A 106 -3.40 -5.23 -13.67
CA THR A 106 -3.81 -6.23 -14.66
C THR A 106 -2.79 -7.35 -14.77
N LYS A 107 -1.49 -7.01 -14.83
CA LYS A 107 -0.40 -8.00 -14.83
C LYS A 107 -0.41 -8.86 -13.57
N LYS A 108 -0.55 -8.25 -12.38
CA LYS A 108 -0.63 -8.99 -11.11
C LYS A 108 -1.81 -9.95 -11.10
N LYS A 109 -3.01 -9.50 -11.51
CA LYS A 109 -4.20 -10.35 -11.61
C LYS A 109 -3.98 -11.55 -12.52
N GLN A 110 -3.41 -11.33 -13.71
CA GLN A 110 -3.09 -12.40 -14.65
C GLN A 110 -2.06 -13.39 -14.09
N PHE A 111 -1.00 -12.89 -13.46
CA PHE A 111 0.02 -13.75 -12.85
C PHE A 111 -0.58 -14.60 -11.72
N VAL A 112 -1.32 -13.99 -10.79
CA VAL A 112 -1.97 -14.69 -9.69
C VAL A 112 -2.91 -15.77 -10.19
N ARG A 113 -3.76 -15.45 -11.17
CA ARG A 113 -4.72 -16.40 -11.75
C ARG A 113 -4.02 -17.58 -12.44
N ASN A 114 -2.96 -17.33 -13.20
CA ASN A 114 -2.38 -18.34 -14.09
C ASN A 114 -1.23 -19.13 -13.49
N LYS A 115 -0.51 -18.55 -12.52
CA LYS A 115 0.77 -19.07 -12.01
C LYS A 115 0.79 -19.35 -10.52
N VAL A 116 -0.04 -18.64 -9.74
CA VAL A 116 -0.04 -18.77 -8.27
C VAL A 116 -1.19 -19.66 -7.82
N ASN A 117 -2.39 -19.37 -8.30
CA ASN A 117 -3.59 -20.06 -7.86
C ASN A 117 -3.75 -21.43 -8.55
N TYR A 118 -4.29 -22.38 -7.82
CA TYR A 118 -4.74 -23.66 -8.37
C TYR A 118 -6.00 -23.45 -9.20
N ASN A 119 -6.06 -24.12 -10.35
CA ASN A 119 -7.17 -23.96 -11.29
C ASN A 119 -8.34 -24.92 -11.04
N GLN A 120 -8.15 -25.94 -10.21
CA GLN A 120 -9.16 -26.95 -9.91
C GLN A 120 -9.68 -26.74 -8.49
N ALA A 121 -11.00 -26.60 -8.36
CA ALA A 121 -11.68 -26.58 -7.08
C ALA A 121 -11.66 -27.97 -6.46
N LEU A 122 -11.51 -28.01 -5.14
CA LEU A 122 -11.53 -29.25 -4.35
C LEU A 122 -12.97 -29.62 -4.00
N ASP A 123 -13.25 -30.91 -3.85
CA ASP A 123 -14.44 -31.34 -3.14
C ASP A 123 -14.25 -31.17 -1.63
N ILE A 124 -15.31 -30.85 -0.89
CA ILE A 124 -15.23 -30.72 0.57
C ILE A 124 -14.81 -32.03 1.25
N ASP A 125 -15.13 -33.17 0.66
CA ASP A 125 -14.77 -34.49 1.19
C ASP A 125 -13.27 -34.81 1.02
N GLU A 126 -12.54 -34.02 0.22
CA GLU A 126 -11.08 -34.12 0.12
C GLU A 126 -10.35 -33.49 1.31
N LEU A 127 -11.04 -32.64 2.09
CA LEU A 127 -10.44 -31.98 3.25
C LEU A 127 -10.41 -32.91 4.47
N THR A 128 -9.28 -32.91 5.16
CA THR A 128 -9.18 -33.50 6.49
C THR A 128 -10.04 -32.74 7.51
N LEU A 129 -10.35 -33.40 8.63
CA LEU A 129 -11.11 -32.76 9.71
C LEU A 129 -10.47 -31.46 10.21
N ILE A 130 -9.13 -31.44 10.35
CA ILE A 130 -8.39 -30.26 10.80
C ILE A 130 -8.46 -29.12 9.76
N GLU A 131 -8.32 -29.44 8.47
CA GLU A 131 -8.48 -28.45 7.40
C GLU A 131 -9.90 -27.88 7.34
N LYS A 132 -10.94 -28.71 7.56
CA LYS A 132 -12.33 -28.24 7.68
C LYS A 132 -12.49 -27.27 8.85
N VAL A 133 -11.89 -27.58 10.01
CA VAL A 133 -11.91 -26.68 11.17
C VAL A 133 -11.20 -25.36 10.87
N TYR A 134 -10.00 -25.39 10.30
CA TYR A 134 -9.25 -24.20 9.92
C TYR A 134 -9.99 -23.33 8.91
N LEU A 135 -10.59 -23.93 7.87
CA LEU A 135 -11.39 -23.18 6.91
C LEU A 135 -12.66 -22.63 7.58
N GLY A 136 -13.31 -23.42 8.44
CA GLY A 136 -14.51 -23.03 9.19
C GLY A 136 -14.30 -21.82 10.09
N THR A 137 -13.14 -21.68 10.74
CA THR A 137 -12.83 -20.49 11.56
C THR A 137 -12.68 -19.24 10.71
N LEU A 138 -12.04 -19.33 9.55
CA LEU A 138 -11.95 -18.22 8.59
C LEU A 138 -13.32 -17.83 8.03
N ILE A 139 -14.14 -18.84 7.72
CA ILE A 139 -15.47 -18.60 7.18
C ILE A 139 -16.33 -17.84 8.20
N ARG A 140 -16.30 -18.28 9.45
CA ARG A 140 -17.04 -17.68 10.56
C ARG A 140 -16.72 -16.20 10.76
N GLU A 141 -15.45 -15.80 10.63
CA GLU A 141 -15.01 -14.44 10.95
C GLU A 141 -15.02 -13.48 9.74
N GLY A 142 -14.86 -14.01 8.52
CA GLY A 142 -14.49 -13.19 7.37
C GLY A 142 -15.12 -13.52 6.03
N PHE A 143 -15.95 -14.55 5.92
CA PHE A 143 -16.53 -14.91 4.63
C PHE A 143 -17.61 -13.93 4.18
N ILE A 144 -17.55 -13.57 2.90
CA ILE A 144 -18.53 -12.76 2.21
C ILE A 144 -19.23 -13.67 1.22
N GLU A 145 -20.38 -14.21 1.64
CA GLU A 145 -21.14 -15.24 0.91
C GLU A 145 -21.44 -14.85 -0.55
N ASN A 146 -21.87 -13.61 -0.79
CA ASN A 146 -22.24 -13.17 -2.14
C ASN A 146 -21.06 -13.14 -3.13
N GLU A 147 -19.83 -13.07 -2.63
CA GLU A 147 -18.63 -12.88 -3.44
C GLU A 147 -17.63 -14.05 -3.28
N ASN A 148 -17.97 -15.07 -2.48
CA ASN A 148 -17.19 -16.29 -2.25
C ASN A 148 -15.71 -16.06 -1.89
N TYR A 149 -15.43 -15.04 -1.08
CA TYR A 149 -14.10 -14.77 -0.56
C TYR A 149 -14.13 -14.42 0.94
N ILE A 150 -12.98 -14.61 1.56
CA ILE A 150 -12.67 -14.22 2.93
C ILE A 150 -11.90 -12.90 2.86
N ARG A 151 -12.42 -11.88 3.55
CA ARG A 151 -11.78 -10.56 3.66
C ARG A 151 -10.38 -10.65 4.29
N PRO A 152 -9.54 -9.61 4.18
CA PRO A 152 -8.23 -9.62 4.82
C PRO A 152 -8.33 -9.87 6.32
N LEU A 153 -7.42 -10.69 6.84
CA LEU A 153 -7.46 -11.17 8.23
C LEU A 153 -7.28 -10.04 9.22
N ASP A 154 -6.51 -9.01 8.89
CA ASP A 154 -6.33 -7.82 9.73
C ASP A 154 -7.60 -6.97 9.88
N THR A 155 -8.64 -7.27 9.10
CA THR A 155 -9.96 -6.64 9.23
C THR A 155 -10.92 -7.42 10.13
N PHE A 156 -10.55 -8.62 10.60
CA PHE A 156 -11.43 -9.44 11.42
C PHE A 156 -11.74 -8.75 12.75
N SER A 157 -12.96 -8.92 13.23
CA SER A 157 -13.40 -8.36 14.52
C SER A 157 -12.70 -9.01 15.71
N SER A 158 -12.35 -10.28 15.55
CA SER A 158 -11.68 -11.10 16.54
C SER A 158 -10.60 -11.93 15.85
N PRO A 159 -9.49 -12.26 16.54
CA PRO A 159 -8.52 -13.19 15.99
C PRO A 159 -9.18 -14.58 15.82
N PHE A 160 -8.96 -15.23 14.68
CA PHE A 160 -9.49 -16.57 14.40
C PHE A 160 -8.62 -17.69 14.97
N ALA A 161 -7.43 -17.36 15.48
CA ALA A 161 -6.52 -18.26 16.17
C ALA A 161 -5.81 -17.51 17.33
N PRO A 162 -5.37 -18.22 18.39
CA PRO A 162 -4.82 -17.57 19.59
C PRO A 162 -3.61 -16.65 19.37
N THR A 163 -2.73 -16.94 18.41
CA THR A 163 -1.55 -16.12 18.13
C THR A 163 -1.46 -15.75 16.65
N GLU A 164 -0.79 -14.63 16.33
CA GLU A 164 -0.52 -14.26 14.94
C GLU A 164 0.38 -15.28 14.23
N ILE A 165 1.35 -15.88 14.94
CA ILE A 165 2.21 -16.93 14.40
C ILE A 165 1.36 -18.12 13.96
N TYR A 166 0.47 -18.59 14.85
CA TYR A 166 -0.39 -19.72 14.53
C TYR A 166 -1.42 -19.38 13.46
N SER A 167 -1.95 -18.15 13.46
CA SER A 167 -2.80 -17.63 12.37
C SER A 167 -2.10 -17.73 11.02
N LYS A 168 -0.82 -17.34 10.96
CA LYS A 168 -0.01 -17.41 9.74
C LYS A 168 0.22 -18.85 9.30
N GLU A 169 0.55 -19.75 10.22
CA GLU A 169 0.74 -21.18 9.93
C GLU A 169 -0.51 -21.81 9.35
N ILE A 170 -1.69 -21.52 9.91
CA ILE A 170 -2.98 -21.99 9.39
C ILE A 170 -3.19 -21.54 7.95
N ILE A 171 -3.00 -20.25 7.67
CA ILE A 171 -3.19 -19.67 6.33
C ILE A 171 -2.19 -20.23 5.32
N GLU A 172 -0.91 -20.33 5.70
CA GLU A 172 0.13 -20.91 4.84
C GLU A 172 -0.10 -22.39 4.57
N SER A 173 -0.69 -23.12 5.52
CA SER A 173 -1.15 -24.48 5.32
C SER A 173 -2.24 -24.48 4.25
N LEU A 174 -3.40 -23.86 4.52
CA LEU A 174 -4.57 -23.88 3.63
C LEU A 174 -4.24 -23.40 2.20
N PHE A 175 -3.39 -22.38 2.08
CA PHE A 175 -2.95 -21.87 0.78
C PHE A 175 -2.09 -22.88 0.02
N ARG A 176 -1.16 -23.56 0.71
CA ARG A 176 -0.28 -24.57 0.11
C ARG A 176 -1.05 -25.79 -0.37
N GLN A 177 -2.07 -26.21 0.39
CA GLN A 177 -2.99 -27.28 -0.01
C GLN A 177 -3.95 -26.86 -1.14
N GLY A 178 -4.00 -25.57 -1.50
CA GLY A 178 -4.91 -25.06 -2.52
C GLY A 178 -6.36 -24.98 -2.06
N ILE A 179 -6.62 -25.02 -0.74
CA ILE A 179 -7.96 -24.87 -0.14
C ILE A 179 -8.41 -23.41 -0.20
N ILE A 180 -7.48 -22.48 0.02
CA ILE A 180 -7.69 -21.06 -0.22
C ILE A 180 -6.70 -20.57 -1.28
N LEU A 181 -7.09 -19.52 -1.99
CA LEU A 181 -6.34 -18.93 -3.10
C LEU A 181 -6.28 -17.41 -2.92
N LEU A 182 -5.33 -16.75 -3.56
CA LEU A 182 -5.30 -15.28 -3.55
C LEU A 182 -6.50 -14.74 -4.33
N HIS A 183 -7.27 -13.85 -3.71
CA HIS A 183 -8.34 -13.12 -4.39
C HIS A 183 -7.76 -11.92 -5.17
N GLU A 184 -8.37 -11.60 -6.30
CA GLU A 184 -7.82 -10.61 -7.23
C GLU A 184 -8.04 -9.15 -6.82
N ASP A 185 -9.00 -8.88 -5.93
CA ASP A 185 -9.42 -7.50 -5.64
C ASP A 185 -8.54 -6.74 -4.63
N ASN A 186 -7.59 -7.41 -3.99
CA ASN A 186 -6.65 -6.77 -3.06
C ASN A 186 -5.20 -7.23 -3.27
N LEU A 187 -4.69 -6.99 -4.48
CA LEU A 187 -3.31 -7.29 -4.87
C LEU A 187 -2.34 -6.12 -4.66
N GLU A 188 -2.74 -5.09 -3.92
CA GLU A 188 -1.84 -4.00 -3.46
C GLU A 188 -0.70 -4.55 -2.62
N PHE A 189 -1.00 -5.53 -1.76
CA PHE A 189 -0.03 -6.19 -0.88
C PHE A 189 0.68 -7.38 -1.53
N PHE A 190 0.48 -7.58 -2.84
CA PHE A 190 1.17 -8.57 -3.65
C PHE A 190 2.27 -7.90 -4.48
N ASN A 191 3.49 -8.42 -4.35
CA ASN A 191 4.67 -7.96 -5.05
C ASN A 191 5.16 -9.06 -5.99
N LEU A 192 5.05 -8.79 -7.29
CA LEU A 192 5.70 -9.59 -8.31
C LEU A 192 7.17 -9.15 -8.41
N ILE A 193 8.08 -10.04 -8.03
CA ILE A 193 9.52 -9.73 -7.98
C ILE A 193 10.18 -10.09 -9.32
N ASP A 194 9.87 -11.28 -9.84
CA ASP A 194 10.38 -11.77 -11.12
C ASP A 194 9.32 -12.72 -11.73
N GLU A 195 8.76 -12.32 -12.86
CA GLU A 195 7.72 -13.08 -13.56
C GLU A 195 8.27 -14.37 -14.20
N GLU A 196 9.48 -14.32 -14.76
CA GLU A 196 10.09 -15.46 -15.46
C GLU A 196 10.52 -16.56 -14.48
N GLN A 197 10.98 -16.16 -13.30
CA GLN A 197 11.37 -17.09 -12.23
C GLN A 197 10.22 -17.43 -11.27
N GLU A 198 9.00 -16.95 -11.56
CA GLU A 198 7.82 -17.12 -10.72
C GLU A 198 8.07 -16.70 -9.25
N LYS A 199 8.87 -15.65 -9.04
CA LYS A 199 9.18 -15.12 -7.70
C LYS A 199 8.21 -14.01 -7.34
N TYR A 200 7.53 -14.19 -6.23
CA TYR A 200 6.59 -13.23 -5.68
C TYR A 200 6.63 -13.24 -4.15
N SER A 201 6.10 -12.19 -3.55
CA SER A 201 5.86 -12.10 -2.12
C SER A 201 4.54 -11.38 -1.85
N PHE A 202 3.90 -11.71 -0.73
CA PHE A 202 2.69 -11.02 -0.30
C PHE A 202 2.55 -11.09 1.22
N ASN A 203 1.72 -10.21 1.79
CA ASN A 203 1.38 -10.28 3.20
C ASN A 203 0.07 -11.07 3.40
N PRO A 204 0.10 -12.26 4.04
CA PRO A 204 -1.07 -13.12 4.16
C PRO A 204 -2.21 -12.51 4.99
N PHE A 205 -1.92 -11.53 5.86
CA PHE A 205 -2.93 -10.87 6.67
C PHE A 205 -3.70 -9.78 5.94
N LYS A 206 -3.12 -9.23 4.87
CA LYS A 206 -3.63 -8.05 4.17
C LYS A 206 -4.26 -8.33 2.81
N VAL A 207 -4.01 -9.50 2.26
CA VAL A 207 -4.66 -9.96 1.02
C VAL A 207 -6.03 -10.56 1.34
N SER A 208 -6.93 -10.54 0.36
CA SER A 208 -8.20 -11.27 0.44
C SER A 208 -8.00 -12.70 -0.11
N TRP A 209 -8.80 -13.64 0.38
CA TRP A 209 -8.66 -15.06 0.06
C TRP A 209 -9.90 -15.61 -0.61
N LYS A 210 -9.77 -16.21 -1.80
CA LYS A 210 -10.84 -16.96 -2.44
C LYS A 210 -10.90 -18.36 -1.83
N VAL A 211 -12.09 -18.86 -1.50
CA VAL A 211 -12.27 -20.26 -1.09
C VAL A 211 -12.32 -21.14 -2.34
N ASN A 212 -11.51 -22.19 -2.39
CA ASN A 212 -11.38 -23.08 -3.55
C ASN A 212 -12.06 -24.44 -3.31
N ILE A 213 -13.27 -24.38 -2.76
CA ILE A 213 -14.13 -25.54 -2.54
C ILE A 213 -15.29 -25.46 -3.54
N SER A 214 -15.60 -26.59 -4.15
CA SER A 214 -16.73 -26.72 -5.09
C SER A 214 -18.04 -26.41 -4.37
N ASN A 215 -18.90 -25.61 -5.00
CA ASN A 215 -20.22 -25.22 -4.50
C ASN A 215 -20.22 -24.55 -3.11
N ILE A 216 -19.14 -23.85 -2.72
CA ILE A 216 -19.01 -23.22 -1.40
C ILE A 216 -20.18 -22.28 -1.04
N GLU A 217 -20.89 -21.73 -2.03
CA GLU A 217 -22.11 -20.95 -1.86
C GLU A 217 -23.30 -21.73 -1.29
N GLU A 218 -23.25 -23.07 -1.30
CA GLU A 218 -24.31 -23.91 -0.74
C GLU A 218 -24.26 -23.88 0.79
N GLU A 219 -25.40 -23.53 1.41
CA GLU A 219 -25.54 -23.43 2.86
C GLU A 219 -25.16 -24.74 3.58
N GLU A 220 -25.39 -25.90 2.95
CA GLU A 220 -25.01 -27.21 3.48
C GLU A 220 -23.49 -27.36 3.62
N ILE A 221 -22.73 -26.89 2.63
CA ILE A 221 -21.26 -26.92 2.65
C ILE A 221 -20.74 -25.99 3.74
N ILE A 222 -21.25 -24.75 3.80
CA ILE A 222 -20.88 -23.79 4.86
C ILE A 222 -21.16 -24.38 6.24
N ASN A 223 -22.36 -24.94 6.46
CA ASN A 223 -22.73 -25.54 7.73
C ASN A 223 -21.81 -26.72 8.09
N SER A 224 -21.42 -27.54 7.12
CA SER A 224 -20.50 -28.67 7.37
C SER A 224 -19.08 -28.22 7.72
N LEU A 225 -18.64 -27.03 7.28
CA LEU A 225 -17.36 -26.43 7.68
C LEU A 225 -17.45 -25.78 9.07
N LEU A 226 -18.58 -25.14 9.39
CA LEU A 226 -18.81 -24.54 10.71
C LEU A 226 -19.04 -25.58 11.80
N TYR A 227 -19.59 -26.74 11.43
CA TYR A 227 -19.96 -27.84 12.32
C TYR A 227 -19.55 -29.19 11.70
N PRO A 228 -18.24 -29.47 11.57
CA PRO A 228 -17.76 -30.71 10.98
C PRO A 228 -18.23 -31.91 11.78
N ASN A 229 -18.61 -32.98 11.09
CA ASN A 229 -18.99 -34.23 11.72
C ASN A 229 -17.74 -34.89 12.32
N ILE A 230 -17.80 -35.24 13.59
CA ILE A 230 -16.69 -35.81 14.35
C ILE A 230 -17.06 -37.21 14.80
N ASP A 231 -16.29 -38.22 14.40
CA ASP A 231 -16.37 -39.54 15.01
C ASP A 231 -15.29 -39.64 16.09
N LEU A 232 -15.70 -39.43 17.35
CA LEU A 232 -14.81 -39.50 18.50
C LEU A 232 -14.08 -40.84 18.67
N LYS A 233 -14.48 -41.92 18.01
CA LYS A 233 -13.73 -43.19 18.06
C LYS A 233 -12.60 -43.24 17.06
N GLU A 234 -12.80 -42.65 15.89
CA GLU A 234 -11.82 -42.67 14.79
C GLU A 234 -10.86 -41.47 14.88
N ASP A 235 -11.37 -40.31 15.32
CA ASP A 235 -10.65 -39.03 15.25
C ASP A 235 -9.88 -38.66 16.54
N ILE A 236 -10.02 -39.42 17.64
CA ILE A 236 -9.58 -38.99 18.97
C ILE A 236 -8.11 -38.63 19.07
N ASP A 237 -7.23 -39.39 18.41
CA ASP A 237 -5.80 -39.18 18.52
C ASP A 237 -5.36 -37.89 17.80
N ASP A 238 -5.95 -37.61 16.64
CA ASP A 238 -5.64 -36.41 15.86
C ASP A 238 -6.30 -35.17 16.46
N LEU A 239 -7.53 -35.29 16.95
CA LEU A 239 -8.19 -34.26 17.74
C LEU A 239 -7.42 -33.94 19.03
N MET A 240 -6.82 -34.92 19.68
CA MET A 240 -6.02 -34.69 20.88
C MET A 240 -4.71 -33.97 20.59
N LYS A 241 -4.04 -34.26 19.47
CA LYS A 241 -2.86 -33.50 19.04
C LYS A 241 -3.25 -32.07 18.71
N PHE A 242 -4.31 -31.90 17.93
CA PHE A 242 -4.83 -30.60 17.53
C PHE A 242 -5.25 -29.74 18.72
N TRP A 243 -5.98 -30.32 19.68
CA TRP A 243 -6.36 -29.64 20.91
C TRP A 243 -5.15 -29.19 21.73
N LYS A 244 -4.12 -30.03 21.84
CA LYS A 244 -2.87 -29.65 22.54
C LYS A 244 -2.18 -28.48 21.86
N GLU A 245 -2.16 -28.45 20.54
CA GLU A 245 -1.58 -27.37 19.76
C GLU A 245 -2.30 -26.04 19.99
N ILE A 246 -3.65 -26.06 19.99
CA ILE A 246 -4.45 -24.89 20.35
C ILE A 246 -4.14 -24.45 21.79
N ALA A 247 -4.19 -25.37 22.75
CA ALA A 247 -3.97 -25.06 24.16
C ALA A 247 -2.57 -24.45 24.41
N ILE A 248 -1.54 -24.92 23.71
CA ILE A 248 -0.20 -24.33 23.79
C ILE A 248 -0.21 -22.89 23.28
N ASN A 249 -0.85 -22.63 22.14
CA ASN A 249 -0.94 -21.29 21.57
C ASN A 249 -1.75 -20.33 22.44
N GLU A 250 -2.83 -20.79 23.06
CA GLU A 250 -3.59 -20.02 24.07
C GLU A 250 -2.73 -19.70 25.29
N CYS A 251 -1.90 -20.63 25.76
CA CYS A 251 -0.97 -20.36 26.86
C CYS A 251 0.07 -19.29 26.46
N ILE A 252 0.55 -19.33 25.21
CA ILE A 252 1.48 -18.32 24.68
C ILE A 252 0.80 -16.96 24.61
N GLU A 253 -0.40 -16.88 24.04
CA GLU A 253 -1.18 -15.65 23.95
C GLU A 253 -1.41 -15.05 25.35
N TYR A 254 -1.85 -15.87 26.31
CA TYR A 254 -2.05 -15.46 27.69
C TYR A 254 -0.76 -14.91 28.32
N LEU A 255 0.38 -15.56 28.08
CA LEU A 255 1.67 -15.07 28.56
C LEU A 255 2.06 -13.74 27.92
N GLN A 256 1.88 -13.59 26.60
CA GLN A 256 2.14 -12.36 25.86
C GLN A 256 1.32 -11.18 26.40
N GLN A 257 0.02 -11.40 26.59
CA GLN A 257 -0.88 -10.41 27.16
C GLN A 257 -0.48 -10.00 28.58
N ASN A 258 -0.12 -10.97 29.42
CA ASN A 258 0.35 -10.66 30.78
C ASN A 258 1.67 -9.89 30.79
N ILE A 259 2.63 -10.25 29.93
CA ILE A 259 3.91 -9.53 29.86
C ILE A 259 3.68 -8.08 29.40
N SER A 260 2.87 -7.89 28.36
CA SER A 260 2.53 -6.56 27.86
C SER A 260 1.82 -5.73 28.94
N ASN A 261 0.85 -6.31 29.65
CA ASN A 261 0.11 -5.60 30.70
C ASN A 261 0.95 -5.28 31.95
N VAL A 262 1.82 -6.21 32.37
CA VAL A 262 2.60 -6.05 33.61
C VAL A 262 3.88 -5.25 33.38
N PHE A 263 4.61 -5.53 32.30
CA PHE A 263 5.93 -4.96 32.03
C PHE A 263 5.92 -3.85 30.98
N LYS A 264 4.81 -3.64 30.25
CA LYS A 264 4.74 -2.71 29.10
C LYS A 264 5.79 -3.00 28.04
N MET A 265 6.10 -4.28 27.85
CA MET A 265 7.06 -4.78 26.86
C MET A 265 6.35 -5.72 25.89
N ASP A 266 6.74 -5.65 24.62
CA ASP A 266 6.28 -6.60 23.61
C ASP A 266 7.09 -7.91 23.73
N PHE A 267 6.40 -9.04 23.82
CA PHE A 267 7.01 -10.38 23.85
C PHE A 267 6.58 -11.17 22.62
N ILE A 268 7.55 -11.55 21.79
CA ILE A 268 7.32 -12.41 20.62
C ILE A 268 7.90 -13.78 20.96
N SER A 269 7.05 -14.80 21.02
CA SER A 269 7.49 -16.19 21.25
C SER A 269 8.36 -16.65 20.08
N GLY A 270 9.58 -17.10 20.36
CA GLY A 270 10.56 -17.50 19.34
C GLY A 270 11.74 -16.54 19.18
N ASP A 271 11.64 -15.31 19.69
CA ASP A 271 12.81 -14.45 19.84
C ASP A 271 13.68 -15.01 20.98
N ILE A 272 14.95 -15.31 20.67
CA ILE A 272 15.97 -15.32 21.71
C ILE A 272 16.05 -13.87 22.18
N VAL A 273 15.27 -13.53 23.20
CA VAL A 273 15.33 -12.21 23.82
C VAL A 273 16.73 -12.09 24.43
N CYS A 274 17.66 -11.49 23.68
CA CYS A 274 18.78 -10.81 24.28
C CYS A 274 18.18 -9.72 25.15
N LEU A 275 18.10 -10.00 26.46
CA LEU A 275 17.79 -9.04 27.50
C LEU A 275 18.81 -7.90 27.42
N GLN A 276 18.54 -6.89 26.60
CA GLN A 276 19.17 -5.59 26.75
C GLN A 276 18.42 -4.86 27.86
N THR A 277 18.86 -5.12 29.08
CA THR A 277 18.56 -4.29 30.23
C THR A 277 19.17 -2.91 29.97
N ASN A 278 18.38 -1.97 29.47
CA ASN A 278 18.68 -0.55 29.63
C ASN A 278 18.37 -0.17 31.08
N VAL A 279 19.37 -0.34 31.93
CA VAL A 279 19.44 0.36 33.22
C VAL A 279 20.29 1.60 32.95
N ASP A 280 19.63 2.72 32.69
CA ASP A 280 20.28 4.02 32.71
C ASP A 280 20.31 4.53 34.16
N PHE A 281 21.50 4.82 34.66
CA PHE A 281 21.78 5.57 35.89
C PHE A 281 21.71 7.09 35.64
#